data_AF-A0A6J1U897-F1
#
_entry.id   AF-A0A6J1U897-F1
#
_cell.length_a   1.000
_cell.length_b   1.000
_cell.length_c   1.000
_cell.angle_alpha   90.00
_cell.angle_beta   90.00
_cell.angle_gamma   90.00
#
_symmetry.space_group_name_H-M   'P 1'
#
loop_
_entity.id
_entity.type
_entity.pdbx_description
1 polymer ?
#
loop_
_entity_poly.entity_id
_entity_poly.type
_entity_poly.pdbx_seq_one_letter_code
_entity_poly.pdbx_strand_id
1 'polypeptide(L)'
;MEIQKNKRYKKSWDEEMKELFQQLRQQQAYYPDLNMSHLKPSKTPHVLEPLRLREPRLFRIWDISQKFLFMVNSMLIANPLDFNSPEVWMAVLPNNALDPRKQPIFMSLTDGSHTLSCTSSSEGQPQLHLVERNIMELYNQNQKFLDFSFYSKMDGSSETCSFESAQFPGWFISTSSEPNKPINLGQKGGTGITLFYFETSERKEKVELVITRII
;
A
#
# COMPACT_ATOMS: atom_id res chain seq x y z
N MET A 1 -27.58 -21.03 -26.32
CA MET A 1 -27.26 -19.81 -25.54
C MET A 1 -26.57 -20.28 -24.28
N GLU A 2 -25.24 -20.18 -24.23
CA GLU A 2 -24.47 -20.48 -23.02
C GLU A 2 -23.89 -19.18 -22.50
N ILE A 3 -24.17 -18.93 -21.23
CA ILE A 3 -23.97 -17.68 -20.50
C ILE A 3 -22.47 -17.42 -20.42
N GLN A 4 -21.98 -16.39 -21.12
CA GLN A 4 -20.65 -15.85 -20.90
C GLN A 4 -20.58 -15.36 -19.45
N LYS A 5 -19.90 -16.14 -18.58
CA LYS A 5 -19.49 -15.65 -17.27
C LYS A 5 -18.57 -14.45 -17.51
N ASN A 6 -19.09 -13.24 -17.28
CA ASN A 6 -18.29 -12.02 -17.18
C ASN A 6 -17.23 -12.22 -16.09
N LYS A 7 -16.06 -12.76 -16.44
CA LYS A 7 -14.87 -12.69 -15.58
C LYS A 7 -14.48 -11.23 -15.53
N ARG A 8 -14.84 -10.56 -14.44
CA ARG A 8 -14.36 -9.23 -14.13
C ARG A 8 -12.83 -9.28 -14.13
N TYR A 9 -12.20 -8.46 -14.95
CA TYR A 9 -10.75 -8.36 -15.02
C TYR A 9 -10.20 -7.98 -13.64
N LYS A 10 -9.43 -8.88 -13.01
CA LYS A 10 -8.71 -8.58 -11.77
C LYS A 10 -7.35 -8.00 -12.15
N LYS A 11 -7.07 -6.79 -11.68
CA LYS A 11 -5.78 -6.13 -11.89
C LYS A 11 -4.68 -6.88 -11.18
N SER A 12 -3.50 -6.92 -11.81
CA SER A 12 -2.29 -7.40 -11.16
C SER A 12 -1.73 -6.38 -10.15
N TRP A 13 -0.80 -6.80 -9.29
CA TRP A 13 -0.20 -5.90 -8.31
C TRP A 13 0.51 -4.73 -9.00
N ASP A 14 1.28 -5.03 -10.03
CA ASP A 14 2.01 -4.02 -10.79
C ASP A 14 1.07 -3.04 -11.51
N GLU A 15 -0.12 -3.48 -11.94
CA GLU A 15 -1.14 -2.60 -12.50
C GLU A 15 -1.76 -1.68 -11.45
N GLU A 16 -2.08 -2.21 -10.27
CA GLU A 16 -2.55 -1.42 -9.13
C GLU A 16 -1.53 -0.35 -8.75
N MET A 17 -0.26 -0.74 -8.62
CA MET A 17 0.83 0.20 -8.33
C MET A 17 1.02 1.19 -9.48
N LYS A 18 1.03 0.74 -10.73
CA LYS A 18 1.14 1.64 -11.89
C LYS A 18 0.06 2.73 -11.84
N GLU A 19 -1.19 2.38 -11.53
CA GLU A 19 -2.25 3.37 -11.35
C GLU A 19 -2.03 4.29 -10.14
N LEU A 20 -1.62 3.73 -9.00
CA LEU A 20 -1.31 4.49 -7.79
C LEU A 20 -0.23 5.55 -8.05
N PHE A 21 0.83 5.19 -8.77
CA PHE A 21 1.91 6.11 -9.18
C PHE A 21 1.51 7.00 -10.39
N GLN A 22 0.57 6.60 -11.25
CA GLN A 22 0.12 7.37 -12.41
C GLN A 22 -0.96 8.41 -12.11
N GLN A 23 -1.79 8.21 -11.09
CA GLN A 23 -2.77 9.21 -10.64
C GLN A 23 -2.09 10.58 -10.40
N LEU A 24 -0.82 10.56 -9.99
CA LEU A 24 0.03 11.75 -9.82
C LEU A 24 0.40 12.43 -11.15
N ARG A 25 0.68 11.64 -12.22
CA ARG A 25 1.10 12.18 -13.53
C ARG A 25 -0.06 12.72 -14.36
N GLN A 26 -1.23 12.08 -14.33
CA GLN A 26 -2.38 12.50 -15.16
C GLN A 26 -3.06 13.75 -14.62
N GLN A 27 -3.13 13.95 -13.30
CA GLN A 27 -3.68 15.19 -12.76
C GLN A 27 -2.79 16.41 -13.11
N GLN A 28 -1.47 16.20 -13.27
CA GLN A 28 -0.53 17.24 -13.67
C GLN A 28 -0.66 17.63 -15.16
N ALA A 29 -1.14 16.71 -16.00
CA ALA A 29 -1.37 16.92 -17.44
C ALA A 29 -2.77 17.47 -17.79
N TYR A 30 -3.72 17.49 -16.84
CA TYR A 30 -5.08 18.02 -17.05
C TYR A 30 -5.17 19.56 -16.91
N TYR A 31 -4.14 20.20 -16.34
CA TYR A 31 -4.03 21.66 -16.29
C TYR A 31 -2.74 22.18 -16.96
N PRO A 32 -2.52 21.96 -18.28
CA PRO A 32 -1.34 22.50 -18.94
C PRO A 32 -1.50 23.99 -19.26
N ASP A 33 -2.73 24.49 -19.47
CA ASP A 33 -2.98 25.85 -19.97
C ASP A 33 -4.26 26.47 -19.39
N LEU A 34 -4.21 26.98 -18.16
CA LEU A 34 -5.13 28.04 -17.74
C LEU A 34 -4.51 29.37 -18.19
N ASN A 35 -5.04 29.92 -19.27
CA ASN A 35 -4.63 31.21 -19.81
C ASN A 35 -5.00 32.31 -18.79
N MET A 36 -4.03 32.69 -17.95
CA MET A 36 -4.14 33.63 -16.83
C MET A 36 -4.21 35.11 -17.27
N SER A 37 -4.59 35.41 -18.51
CA SER A 37 -4.62 36.78 -19.04
C SER A 37 -5.73 37.66 -18.43
N HIS A 38 -6.68 37.08 -17.69
CA HIS A 38 -7.83 37.81 -17.13
C HIS A 38 -7.88 37.85 -15.60
N LEU A 39 -6.93 37.21 -14.90
CA LEU A 39 -6.87 37.23 -13.43
C LEU A 39 -5.89 38.32 -12.98
N LYS A 40 -6.42 39.33 -12.27
CA LYS A 40 -5.60 40.38 -11.66
C LYS A 40 -4.54 39.72 -10.77
N PRO A 41 -3.28 40.19 -10.79
CA PRO A 41 -2.21 39.58 -9.99
C PRO A 41 -2.57 39.67 -8.51
N SER A 42 -2.87 38.55 -7.87
CA SER A 42 -2.87 38.44 -6.42
C SER A 42 -1.43 38.51 -5.92
N LYS A 43 -1.20 39.20 -4.79
CA LYS A 43 0.14 39.50 -4.25
C LYS A 43 0.86 38.29 -3.63
N THR A 44 0.36 37.07 -3.84
CA THR A 44 0.96 35.84 -3.33
C THR A 44 1.14 34.88 -4.50
N PRO A 45 2.39 34.46 -4.80
CA PRO A 45 2.59 33.42 -5.81
C PRO A 45 1.84 32.17 -5.34
N HIS A 46 0.78 31.79 -6.08
CA HIS A 46 0.17 30.49 -5.91
C HIS A 46 1.19 29.44 -6.37
N VAL A 47 1.99 28.94 -5.41
CA VAL A 47 2.74 27.71 -5.60
C VAL A 47 1.68 26.64 -5.88
N LEU A 48 1.62 26.15 -7.11
CA LEU A 48 0.80 25.00 -7.45
C LEU A 48 1.30 23.84 -6.58
N GLU A 49 0.57 23.51 -5.52
CA GLU A 49 0.93 22.35 -4.71
C GLU A 49 0.91 21.11 -5.60
N PRO A 50 1.91 20.21 -5.49
CA PRO A 50 1.90 18.96 -6.23
C PRO A 50 0.59 18.24 -5.93
N LEU A 51 -0.06 17.72 -6.96
CA LEU A 51 -1.26 16.91 -6.79
C LEU A 51 -0.90 15.67 -5.94
N ARG A 52 -1.48 15.62 -4.74
CA ARG A 52 -1.29 14.56 -3.75
C ARG A 52 -2.53 13.68 -3.71
N LEU A 53 -2.33 12.38 -3.44
CA LEU A 53 -3.44 11.50 -3.06
C LEU A 53 -4.09 12.03 -1.78
N ARG A 54 -5.42 12.01 -1.72
CA ARG A 54 -6.19 12.48 -0.56
C ARG A 54 -6.31 11.41 0.53
N GLU A 55 -6.24 10.15 0.14
CA GLU A 55 -6.40 9.00 1.00
C GLU A 55 -5.52 7.84 0.50
N PRO A 56 -5.09 6.94 1.41
CA PRO A 56 -4.39 5.72 1.04
C PRO A 56 -5.32 4.75 0.30
N ARG A 57 -4.74 3.93 -0.58
CA ARG A 57 -5.48 2.80 -1.17
C ARG A 57 -5.48 1.63 -0.19
N LEU A 58 -6.64 1.02 0.03
CA LEU A 58 -6.77 -0.10 0.96
C LEU A 58 -6.62 -1.44 0.25
N PHE A 59 -5.77 -2.28 0.80
CA PHE A 59 -5.51 -3.63 0.33
C PHE A 59 -5.77 -4.65 1.43
N ARG A 60 -6.53 -5.67 1.08
CA ARG A 60 -6.53 -6.95 1.76
C ARG A 60 -5.30 -7.73 1.33
N ILE A 61 -4.53 -8.28 2.25
CA ILE A 61 -3.28 -9.01 1.97
C ILE A 61 -3.27 -10.29 2.79
N TRP A 62 -2.95 -11.42 2.14
CA TRP A 62 -2.83 -12.72 2.82
C TRP A 62 -1.77 -13.57 2.16
N ASP A 63 -1.15 -14.45 2.94
CA ASP A 63 -0.06 -15.27 2.43
C ASP A 63 -0.54 -16.45 1.58
N ILE A 64 0.39 -17.07 0.84
CA ILE A 64 0.09 -18.23 -0.01
C ILE A 64 -0.42 -19.47 0.74
N SER A 65 -0.28 -19.50 2.07
CA SER A 65 -0.85 -20.54 2.94
C SER A 65 -2.21 -20.14 3.52
N GLN A 66 -2.88 -19.15 2.93
CA GLN A 66 -4.22 -18.67 3.30
C GLN A 66 -4.29 -18.07 4.71
N LYS A 67 -3.20 -17.44 5.18
CA LYS A 67 -3.22 -16.67 6.44
C LYS A 67 -3.31 -15.18 6.17
N PHE A 68 -4.32 -14.57 6.77
CA PHE A 68 -4.68 -13.16 6.72
C PHE A 68 -4.12 -12.41 7.93
N LEU A 69 -4.10 -11.09 7.85
CA LEU A 69 -3.52 -10.24 8.89
C LEU A 69 -4.56 -9.85 9.93
N PHE A 70 -4.21 -9.98 11.21
CA PHE A 70 -5.07 -9.60 12.34
C PHE A 70 -4.30 -8.82 13.37
N MET A 71 -4.98 -7.92 14.07
CA MET A 71 -4.40 -7.20 15.20
C MET A 71 -4.69 -7.94 16.51
N VAL A 72 -3.66 -8.34 17.23
CA VAL A 72 -3.77 -8.98 18.56
C VAL A 72 -2.71 -8.38 19.47
N ASN A 73 -3.13 -7.83 20.62
CA ASN A 73 -2.22 -7.22 21.61
C ASN A 73 -1.22 -6.22 20.98
N SER A 74 -1.71 -5.35 20.10
CA SER A 74 -0.92 -4.37 19.34
C SER A 74 0.15 -4.95 18.40
N MET A 75 0.07 -6.26 18.11
CA MET A 75 0.92 -6.93 17.12
C MET A 75 0.09 -7.37 15.92
N LEU A 76 0.65 -7.19 14.72
CA LEU A 76 0.07 -7.73 13.50
C LEU A 76 0.50 -9.19 13.36
N ILE A 77 -0.46 -10.10 13.39
CA ILE A 77 -0.25 -11.56 13.30
C ILE A 77 -0.86 -12.13 12.01
N ALA A 78 -0.39 -13.30 11.59
CA ALA A 78 -0.98 -14.03 10.47
C ALA A 78 -1.78 -15.26 10.94
N ASN A 79 -3.05 -15.40 10.50
CA ASN A 79 -3.94 -16.51 10.88
C ASN A 79 -4.94 -16.87 9.76
N PRO A 80 -5.54 -18.07 9.70
CA PRO A 80 -6.67 -18.35 8.80
C PRO A 80 -7.93 -17.53 9.16
N LEU A 81 -8.89 -17.47 8.24
CA LEU A 81 -10.09 -16.60 8.36
C LEU A 81 -11.09 -16.98 9.44
N ASP A 82 -11.03 -18.20 9.96
CA ASP A 82 -11.87 -18.65 11.08
C ASP A 82 -11.41 -18.09 12.44
N PHE A 83 -10.44 -17.18 12.43
CA PHE A 83 -9.99 -16.48 13.61
C PHE A 83 -11.03 -15.47 14.14
N ASN A 84 -11.24 -15.47 15.46
CA ASN A 84 -12.26 -14.66 16.14
C ASN A 84 -11.88 -13.17 16.28
N SER A 85 -11.29 -12.56 15.26
CA SER A 85 -10.95 -11.14 15.23
C SER A 85 -11.15 -10.56 13.84
N PRO A 86 -11.49 -9.27 13.71
CA PRO A 86 -11.61 -8.64 12.40
C PRO A 86 -10.26 -8.61 11.70
N GLU A 87 -10.26 -8.94 10.42
CA GLU A 87 -9.10 -8.82 9.56
C GLU A 87 -8.67 -7.36 9.40
N VAL A 88 -7.35 -7.14 9.28
CA VAL A 88 -6.74 -5.85 9.01
C VAL A 88 -6.57 -5.63 7.51
N TRP A 89 -7.09 -4.50 7.03
CA TRP A 89 -6.76 -3.99 5.70
C TRP A 89 -5.58 -3.02 5.79
N MET A 90 -4.64 -3.13 4.85
CA MET A 90 -3.45 -2.29 4.81
C MET A 90 -3.71 -1.04 3.98
N ALA A 91 -3.47 0.13 4.57
CA ALA A 91 -3.43 1.41 3.89
C ALA A 91 -2.09 1.58 3.18
N VAL A 92 -2.11 1.86 1.87
CA VAL A 92 -0.91 1.95 1.04
C VAL A 92 -0.84 3.30 0.32
N LEU A 93 0.33 3.94 0.41
CA LEU A 93 0.68 5.16 -0.33
C LEU A 93 2.03 5.01 -1.03
N PRO A 94 2.23 5.62 -2.20
CA PRO A 94 3.52 5.59 -2.88
C PRO A 94 4.53 6.49 -2.15
N ASN A 95 5.77 6.04 -2.04
CA ASN A 95 6.88 6.90 -1.65
C ASN A 95 7.54 7.52 -2.89
N ASN A 96 7.10 8.73 -3.23
CA ASN A 96 7.57 9.45 -4.42
C ASN A 96 9.00 9.99 -4.32
N ALA A 97 9.64 9.90 -3.14
CA ALA A 97 11.03 10.33 -2.95
C ALA A 97 12.07 9.25 -3.36
N LEU A 98 11.60 8.04 -3.66
CA LEU A 98 12.40 6.92 -4.14
C LEU A 98 12.12 6.63 -5.62
N ASP A 99 12.95 5.80 -6.26
CA ASP A 99 12.80 5.48 -7.68
C ASP A 99 11.46 4.77 -7.96
N PRO A 100 10.50 5.41 -8.66
CA PRO A 100 9.16 4.85 -8.86
C PRO A 100 9.17 3.58 -9.71
N ARG A 101 10.25 3.30 -10.46
CA ARG A 101 10.41 2.04 -11.20
C ARG A 101 10.56 0.83 -10.27
N LYS A 102 10.94 1.05 -9.01
CA LYS A 102 11.03 0.03 -7.96
C LYS A 102 9.75 -0.09 -7.13
N GLN A 103 8.70 0.67 -7.48
CA GLN A 103 7.40 0.71 -6.79
C GLN A 103 7.50 0.81 -5.24
N PRO A 104 8.21 1.82 -4.72
CA PRO A 104 8.38 2.04 -3.29
C PRO A 104 7.08 2.51 -2.60
N ILE A 105 6.64 1.84 -1.55
CA ILE A 105 5.39 2.13 -0.85
C ILE A 105 5.59 2.25 0.66
N PHE A 106 4.72 3.04 1.28
CA PHE A 106 4.43 3.00 2.70
C PHE A 106 3.24 2.07 2.95
N MET A 107 3.25 1.36 4.08
CA MET A 107 2.18 0.44 4.48
C MET A 107 1.78 0.70 5.93
N SER A 108 0.51 0.97 6.18
CA SER A 108 -0.05 1.32 7.48
C SER A 108 -1.33 0.54 7.76
N LEU A 109 -1.78 0.54 9.02
CA LEU A 109 -3.14 0.10 9.35
C LEU A 109 -4.18 0.98 8.63
N THR A 110 -5.42 0.49 8.54
CA THR A 110 -6.51 1.16 7.82
C THR A 110 -6.78 2.59 8.31
N ASP A 111 -6.58 2.87 9.59
CA ASP A 111 -6.75 4.20 10.18
C ASP A 111 -5.59 5.17 9.84
N GLY A 112 -4.52 4.66 9.22
CA GLY A 112 -3.34 5.40 8.84
C GLY A 112 -2.47 5.86 10.01
N SER A 113 -2.77 5.48 11.26
CA SER A 113 -2.10 6.00 12.46
C SER A 113 -0.80 5.26 12.80
N HIS A 114 -0.72 3.99 12.39
CA HIS A 114 0.40 3.11 12.69
C HIS A 114 1.00 2.55 11.40
N THR A 115 2.26 2.89 11.12
CA THR A 115 2.95 2.52 9.87
C THR A 115 4.02 1.47 10.13
N LEU A 116 4.15 0.51 9.21
CA LEU A 116 5.20 -0.49 9.24
C LEU A 116 6.57 0.19 9.06
N SER A 117 7.52 -0.20 9.91
CA SER A 117 8.90 0.30 9.89
C SER A 117 9.88 -0.84 10.11
N CYS A 118 11.03 -0.77 9.43
CA CYS A 118 12.13 -1.68 9.60
C CYS A 118 13.23 -1.01 10.43
N THR A 119 13.66 -1.65 11.51
CA THR A 119 14.80 -1.20 12.32
C THR A 119 15.83 -2.31 12.49
N SER A 120 17.00 -1.96 13.03
CA SER A 120 17.99 -2.95 13.44
C SER A 120 17.83 -3.23 14.93
N SER A 121 17.88 -4.50 15.32
CA SER A 121 18.05 -4.88 16.71
C SER A 121 19.42 -4.43 17.24
N SER A 122 19.62 -4.53 18.56
CA SER A 122 20.92 -4.31 19.22
C SER A 122 22.02 -5.24 18.69
N GLU A 123 21.65 -6.39 18.14
CA GLU A 123 22.56 -7.39 17.55
C GLU A 123 22.72 -7.24 16.03
N GLY A 124 22.18 -6.16 15.44
CA GLY A 124 22.31 -5.89 14.00
C GLY A 124 21.28 -6.62 13.11
N GLN A 125 20.30 -7.33 13.69
CA GLN A 125 19.32 -8.09 12.92
C GLN A 125 18.14 -7.20 12.50
N PRO A 126 17.71 -7.25 11.22
CA PRO A 126 16.51 -6.52 10.78
C PRO A 126 15.25 -6.96 11.52
N GLN A 127 14.43 -6.00 11.93
CA GLN A 127 13.17 -6.23 12.63
C GLN A 127 12.06 -5.40 12.00
N LEU A 128 10.86 -5.99 11.92
CA LEU A 128 9.65 -5.30 11.50
C LEU A 128 8.88 -4.82 12.72
N HIS A 129 8.48 -3.55 12.72
CA HIS A 129 7.71 -2.93 13.79
C HIS A 129 6.50 -2.22 13.22
N LEU A 130 5.48 -2.12 14.06
CA LEU A 130 4.37 -1.21 13.84
C LEU A 130 4.59 0.02 14.73
N VAL A 131 4.79 1.18 14.11
CA VAL A 131 5.16 2.42 14.81
C VAL A 131 4.01 3.41 14.70
N GLU A 132 3.69 4.09 15.80
CA GLU A 132 2.72 5.19 15.83
C GLU A 132 3.24 6.38 14.99
N ARG A 133 2.97 6.32 13.69
CA ARG A 133 3.40 7.29 12.70
C ARG A 133 2.36 7.36 11.60
N ASN A 134 1.83 8.55 11.36
CA ASN A 134 0.78 8.75 10.38
C ASN A 134 1.29 8.61 8.94
N ILE A 135 0.63 7.77 8.13
CA ILE A 135 1.08 7.48 6.75
C ILE A 135 0.94 8.70 5.81
N MET A 136 -0.08 9.54 6.01
CA MET A 136 -0.27 10.75 5.21
C MET A 136 0.80 11.80 5.52
N GLU A 137 1.24 11.92 6.77
CA GLU A 137 2.38 12.77 7.13
C GLU A 137 3.67 12.33 6.41
N LEU A 138 3.99 11.04 6.44
CA LEU A 138 5.15 10.48 5.73
C LEU A 138 5.08 10.78 4.23
N TYR A 139 3.92 10.55 3.63
CA TYR A 139 3.66 10.80 2.22
C TYR A 139 3.80 12.29 1.84
N ASN A 140 3.25 13.20 2.65
CA ASN A 140 3.27 14.64 2.38
C ASN A 140 4.65 15.26 2.58
N GLN A 141 5.45 14.74 3.52
CA GLN A 141 6.83 15.19 3.73
C GLN A 141 7.73 14.91 2.53
N ASN A 142 7.40 13.92 1.71
CA ASN A 142 8.10 13.61 0.45
C ASN A 142 9.62 13.42 0.63
N GLN A 143 10.01 12.76 1.72
CA GLN A 143 11.38 12.34 2.00
C GLN A 143 11.52 10.82 1.83
N LYS A 144 12.77 10.34 1.80
CA LYS A 144 13.05 8.94 1.47
C LYS A 144 12.50 7.92 2.46
N PHE A 145 12.52 8.20 3.77
CA PHE A 145 12.02 7.30 4.83
C PHE A 145 12.25 5.81 4.54
N LEU A 146 13.52 5.42 4.37
CA LEU A 146 13.88 4.06 3.93
C LEU A 146 13.41 2.99 4.92
N ASP A 147 13.45 3.31 6.21
CA ASP A 147 12.94 2.51 7.32
C ASP A 147 11.44 2.23 7.20
N PHE A 148 10.63 3.19 6.73
CA PHE A 148 9.19 2.99 6.52
C PHE A 148 8.82 2.46 5.12
N SER A 149 9.80 2.26 4.23
CA SER A 149 9.55 1.98 2.83
C SER A 149 9.78 0.53 2.45
N PHE A 150 8.89 0.02 1.61
CA PHE A 150 8.99 -1.30 1.01
C PHE A 150 8.94 -1.20 -0.51
N TYR A 151 9.84 -1.87 -1.21
CA TYR A 151 9.72 -2.08 -2.65
C TYR A 151 8.76 -3.23 -2.89
N SER A 152 7.67 -2.95 -3.61
CA SER A 152 6.64 -3.94 -3.92
C SER A 152 6.72 -4.37 -5.38
N LYS A 153 6.38 -5.63 -5.67
CA LYS A 153 6.28 -6.12 -7.05
C LYS A 153 5.50 -7.43 -7.13
N MET A 154 4.98 -7.73 -8.32
CA MET A 154 4.59 -9.11 -8.62
C MET A 154 5.77 -10.08 -8.45
N ASP A 155 5.50 -11.24 -7.86
CA ASP A 155 6.53 -12.22 -7.54
C ASP A 155 5.92 -13.62 -7.39
N GLY A 156 6.63 -14.66 -7.79
CA GLY A 156 6.16 -16.05 -7.79
C GLY A 156 5.10 -16.39 -8.86
N SER A 157 4.04 -15.61 -8.99
CA SER A 157 2.96 -15.77 -9.97
C SER A 157 2.35 -14.42 -10.37
N SER A 158 1.42 -14.42 -11.32
CA SER A 158 0.66 -13.22 -11.71
C SER A 158 -0.34 -12.74 -10.65
N GLU A 159 -0.58 -13.53 -9.61
CA GLU A 159 -1.58 -13.25 -8.57
C GLU A 159 -0.96 -12.89 -7.22
N THR A 160 0.37 -13.03 -7.10
CA THR A 160 1.10 -12.85 -5.86
C THR A 160 2.12 -11.72 -5.97
N CYS A 161 2.41 -11.11 -4.83
CA CYS A 161 3.37 -10.02 -4.70
C CYS A 161 4.30 -10.26 -3.50
N SER A 162 5.40 -9.52 -3.46
CA SER A 162 6.33 -9.48 -2.33
C SER A 162 6.69 -8.04 -1.98
N PHE A 163 7.14 -7.84 -0.74
CA PHE A 163 7.44 -6.53 -0.16
C PHE A 163 8.84 -6.54 0.44
N GLU A 164 9.82 -6.02 -0.29
CA GLU A 164 11.22 -5.96 0.15
C GLU A 164 11.48 -4.68 0.96
N SER A 165 12.14 -4.77 2.09
CA SER A 165 12.57 -3.61 2.88
C SER A 165 13.52 -2.72 2.08
N ALA A 166 13.22 -1.42 1.99
CA ALA A 166 14.12 -0.46 1.36
C ALA A 166 15.35 -0.16 2.24
N GLN A 167 15.21 -0.29 3.57
CA GLN A 167 16.30 -0.12 4.54
C GLN A 167 17.23 -1.35 4.59
N PHE A 168 16.68 -2.56 4.41
CA PHE A 168 17.43 -3.81 4.48
C PHE A 168 17.21 -4.65 3.20
N PRO A 169 17.96 -4.35 2.11
CA PRO A 169 17.84 -5.11 0.87
C PRO A 169 18.01 -6.62 1.07
N GLY A 170 17.21 -7.41 0.37
CA GLY A 170 17.15 -8.87 0.52
C GLY A 170 16.25 -9.38 1.65
N TRP A 171 15.72 -8.49 2.50
CA TRP A 171 14.75 -8.84 3.54
C TRP A 171 13.34 -8.42 3.14
N PHE A 172 12.39 -9.32 3.29
CA PHE A 172 11.01 -9.17 2.84
C PHE A 172 10.05 -9.27 4.02
N ILE A 173 8.90 -8.59 3.96
CA ILE A 173 7.80 -8.91 4.86
C ILE A 173 7.49 -10.41 4.71
N SER A 174 7.33 -11.08 5.85
CA SER A 174 7.16 -12.52 5.92
C SER A 174 6.21 -12.92 7.03
N THR A 175 5.55 -14.06 6.83
CA THR A 175 4.77 -14.76 7.86
C THR A 175 5.44 -16.07 8.21
N SER A 176 5.15 -16.58 9.42
CA SER A 176 5.53 -17.94 9.80
C SER A 176 4.74 -18.99 9.00
N SER A 177 5.30 -20.18 8.87
CA SER A 177 4.52 -21.36 8.44
C SER A 177 3.42 -21.70 9.45
N GLU A 178 3.64 -21.41 10.73
CA GLU A 178 2.67 -21.59 11.80
C GLU A 178 1.66 -20.43 11.90
N PRO A 179 0.38 -20.71 12.22
CA PRO A 179 -0.60 -19.67 12.52
C PRO A 179 -0.29 -18.95 13.84
N ASN A 180 -0.94 -17.81 14.05
CA ASN A 180 -0.88 -17.03 15.29
C ASN A 180 0.55 -16.60 15.66
N LYS A 181 1.35 -16.25 14.65
CA LYS A 181 2.68 -15.65 14.82
C LYS A 181 2.68 -14.22 14.30
N PRO A 182 3.44 -13.31 14.94
CA PRO A 182 3.68 -11.98 14.40
C PRO A 182 4.26 -12.05 12.99
N ILE A 183 3.90 -11.09 12.15
CA ILE A 183 4.62 -10.86 10.90
C ILE A 183 6.04 -10.37 11.21
N ASN A 184 7.00 -10.68 10.34
CA ASN A 184 8.41 -10.32 10.53
C ASN A 184 9.11 -10.09 9.19
N LEU A 185 10.41 -9.80 9.23
CA LEU A 185 11.27 -9.86 8.05
C LEU A 185 11.85 -11.26 7.84
N GLY A 186 11.92 -11.70 6.59
CA GLY A 186 12.51 -12.97 6.19
C GLY A 186 13.16 -12.88 4.81
N GLN A 187 14.05 -13.82 4.51
CA GLN A 187 14.72 -13.88 3.21
C GLN A 187 14.04 -14.91 2.30
N LYS A 188 14.13 -14.71 0.98
CA LYS A 188 13.66 -15.69 0.00
C LYS A 188 14.43 -17.01 0.15
N GLY A 189 13.70 -18.13 0.09
CA GLY A 189 14.27 -19.47 0.33
C GLY A 189 14.52 -19.79 1.81
N GLY A 190 14.22 -18.86 2.73
CA GLY A 190 14.19 -19.11 4.16
C GLY A 190 12.93 -19.87 4.60
N THR A 191 12.74 -19.96 5.92
CA THR A 191 11.61 -20.70 6.53
C THR A 191 10.28 -19.92 6.52
N GLY A 192 10.34 -18.60 6.33
CA GLY A 192 9.17 -17.73 6.27
C GLY A 192 8.52 -17.67 4.88
N ILE A 193 7.23 -17.38 4.84
CA ILE A 193 6.48 -17.17 3.62
C ILE A 193 6.55 -15.69 3.25
N THR A 194 7.03 -15.37 2.04
CA THR A 194 7.24 -13.98 1.57
C THR A 194 6.36 -13.60 0.37
N LEU A 195 5.48 -14.51 -0.05
CA LEU A 195 4.55 -14.31 -1.16
C LEU A 195 3.15 -14.12 -0.62
N PHE A 196 2.50 -13.07 -1.12
CA PHE A 196 1.18 -12.67 -0.67
C PHE A 196 0.23 -12.49 -1.84
N TYR A 197 -0.96 -13.02 -1.69
CA TYR A 197 -2.12 -12.60 -2.47
C TYR A 197 -2.63 -11.26 -1.96
N PHE A 198 -3.40 -10.59 -2.81
CA PHE A 198 -4.02 -9.32 -2.48
C PHE A 198 -5.40 -9.15 -3.13
N GLU A 199 -6.16 -8.24 -2.55
CA GLU A 199 -7.40 -7.70 -3.09
C GLU A 199 -7.48 -6.21 -2.73
N THR A 200 -7.73 -5.35 -3.71
CA THR A 200 -7.94 -3.93 -3.46
C THR A 200 -9.40 -3.70 -3.09
N SER A 201 -9.70 -2.76 -2.21
CA SER A 201 -11.09 -2.37 -2.01
C SER A 201 -11.52 -1.63 -3.28
N GLU A 202 -12.25 -2.29 -4.18
CA GLU A 202 -12.83 -1.59 -5.32
C GLU A 202 -13.58 -0.37 -4.80
N ARG A 203 -13.28 0.82 -5.34
CA ARG A 203 -13.86 2.11 -4.96
C ARG A 203 -15.35 1.97 -4.62
N LYS A 204 -15.69 1.97 -3.33
CA LYS A 204 -17.08 2.16 -2.86
C LYS A 204 -17.63 3.53 -3.28
N GLU A 205 -16.81 4.41 -3.84
CA GLU A 205 -17.21 5.73 -4.35
C GLU A 205 -18.19 5.74 -5.54
N LYS A 206 -18.46 4.60 -6.20
CA LYS A 206 -19.36 4.59 -7.38
C LYS A 206 -20.79 4.09 -7.13
N VAL A 207 -21.16 3.81 -5.88
CA VAL A 207 -22.55 3.43 -5.55
C VAL A 207 -23.31 4.57 -4.87
N GLU A 208 -22.67 5.43 -4.08
CA GLU A 208 -23.36 6.59 -3.48
C GLU A 208 -23.72 7.68 -4.49
N LEU A 209 -22.90 7.91 -5.53
CA LEU A 209 -23.21 8.93 -6.55
C LEU A 209 -24.33 8.55 -7.53
N VAL A 210 -24.79 7.29 -7.52
CA VAL A 210 -25.95 6.85 -8.32
C VAL A 210 -27.25 6.94 -7.50
N ILE A 211 -27.17 6.85 -6.17
CA ILE A 211 -28.36 6.87 -5.31
C ILE A 211 -28.86 8.31 -5.06
N THR A 212 -27.98 9.32 -5.06
CA THR A 212 -28.39 10.73 -4.86
C THR A 212 -28.93 11.42 -6.12
N ARG A 213 -29.08 10.71 -7.25
CA ARG A 213 -29.72 11.23 -8.48
C ARG A 213 -31.10 10.66 -8.77
N ILE A 214 -31.65 9.81 -7.88
CA ILE A 214 -33.00 9.24 -8.01
C ILE A 214 -33.84 9.50 -6.74
N ILE A 215 -33.64 10.65 -6.09
CA ILE A 215 -34.59 11.14 -5.08
C ILE A 215 -34.86 12.62 -5.35
#